data_AF-A0A7W1CS13-F1
#
_entry.id   AF-A0A7W1CS13-F1
#
_cell.length_a   1.000
_cell.length_b   1.000
_cell.length_c   1.000
_cell.angle_alpha   90.00
_cell.angle_beta   90.00
_cell.angle_gamma   90.00
#
_symmetry.space_group_name_H-M   'P 1'
#
loop_
_entity.id
_entity.type
_entity.pdbx_description
1 polymer ?
#
loop_
_entity_poly.entity_id
_entity_poly.type
_entity_poly.pdbx_seq_one_letter_code
_entity_poly.pdbx_strand_id
1 'polypeptide(L)'
;GMLLAAISPSSAAASGLGTFLILTMSAIGGAWFPTSFMPEFIQKLSKLTIVYWSLEGFIKVLWANCTTLELLPTLAILAGIAVVVNAFSIWRFNHGQIFE
;
A
#
# COMPACT_ATOMS: atom_id res chain seq x y z
N GLY A 1 3.43 8.51 -3.43
CA GLY A 1 4.26 9.63 -3.91
C GLY A 1 3.66 10.24 -5.15
N MET A 2 3.92 9.65 -6.33
CA MET A 2 3.46 10.20 -7.62
C MET A 2 1.94 10.36 -7.72
N LEU A 3 1.17 9.35 -7.30
CA LEU A 3 -0.29 9.45 -7.31
C LEU A 3 -0.81 10.61 -6.46
N LEU A 4 -0.24 10.78 -5.26
CA LEU A 4 -0.62 11.85 -4.34
C LEU A 4 -0.24 13.22 -4.89
N ALA A 5 0.92 13.33 -5.54
CA ALA A 5 1.32 14.54 -6.24
C ALA A 5 0.34 14.87 -7.39
N ALA A 6 -0.11 13.86 -8.15
CA ALA A 6 -1.03 14.07 -9.27
C ALA A 6 -2.44 14.53 -8.88
N ILE A 7 -2.87 14.29 -7.63
CA ILE A 7 -4.20 14.69 -7.13
C ILE A 7 -4.17 15.91 -6.21
N SER A 8 -3.00 16.31 -5.72
CA SER A 8 -2.90 17.37 -4.72
C SER A 8 -2.79 18.74 -5.40
N PRO A 9 -3.32 19.81 -4.77
CA PRO A 9 -3.21 21.18 -5.26
C PRO A 9 -1.95 21.93 -4.76
N SER A 10 -1.27 21.45 -3.71
CA SER A 10 0.10 21.88 -3.39
C SER A 10 1.04 20.75 -2.96
N SER A 11 2.36 20.97 -2.99
CA SER A 11 3.37 20.04 -2.46
C SER A 11 3.17 19.75 -0.97
N ALA A 12 2.80 20.79 -0.19
CA ALA A 12 2.47 20.64 1.23
C ALA A 12 1.24 19.75 1.44
N ALA A 13 0.19 19.92 0.62
CA ALA A 13 -0.99 19.06 0.67
C ALA A 13 -0.67 17.61 0.29
N ALA A 14 0.19 17.38 -0.71
CA ALA A 14 0.62 16.04 -1.09
C ALA A 14 1.35 15.31 0.04
N SER A 15 2.20 16.03 0.78
CA SER A 15 2.90 15.48 1.94
C SER A 15 1.95 15.15 3.09
N GLY A 16 1.00 16.05 3.40
CA GLY A 16 -0.02 15.83 4.42
C GLY A 16 -0.93 14.63 4.10
N LEU A 17 -1.43 14.57 2.87
CA LEU A 17 -2.25 13.44 2.39
C LEU A 17 -1.48 12.12 2.39
N GLY A 18 -0.20 12.14 2.02
CA GLY A 18 0.65 10.96 2.07
C GLY A 18 0.88 10.44 3.48
N THR A 19 1.13 11.35 4.42
CA THR A 19 1.29 11.01 5.83
C THR A 19 0.00 10.45 6.42
N PHE A 20 -1.13 11.08 6.14
CA PHE A 20 -2.43 10.57 6.58
C PHE A 20 -2.70 9.17 6.02
N LEU A 21 -2.52 8.99 4.71
CA LEU A 21 -2.74 7.71 4.04
C LEU A 21 -1.85 6.60 4.61
N ILE A 22 -0.55 6.83 4.77
CA ILE A 22 0.36 5.80 5.27
C ILE A 22 0.05 5.43 6.72
N LEU A 23 -0.36 6.38 7.55
CA LEU A 23 -0.75 6.11 8.94
C LEU A 23 -2.05 5.30 9.00
N THR A 24 -3.06 5.65 8.21
CA THR A 24 -4.31 4.86 8.12
C THR A 24 -4.03 3.45 7.62
N MET A 25 -3.22 3.30 6.56
CA MET A 25 -2.83 1.98 6.06
C MET A 25 -2.01 1.19 7.08
N SER A 26 -1.18 1.84 7.90
CA SER A 26 -0.39 1.19 8.94
C SER A 26 -1.26 0.68 10.09
N ALA A 27 -2.24 1.49 10.51
CA ALA A 27 -3.18 1.13 11.57
C ALA A 27 -4.04 -0.09 11.19
N ILE A 28 -4.49 -0.16 9.93
CA ILE A 28 -5.39 -1.21 9.43
C ILE A 28 -4.61 -2.42 8.90
N GLY A 29 -3.47 -2.18 8.24
CA GLY A 29 -2.67 -3.19 7.55
C GLY A 29 -1.88 -4.12 8.45
N GLY A 30 -1.94 -3.90 9.77
CA GLY A 30 -1.34 -4.77 10.77
C GLY A 30 0.06 -4.38 11.22
N ALA A 31 0.53 -3.18 10.87
CA ALA A 31 1.88 -2.72 11.25
C ALA A 31 2.00 -2.39 12.73
N TRP A 32 0.92 -1.94 13.36
CA TRP A 32 0.90 -1.63 14.79
C TRP A 32 0.43 -2.82 15.64
N PHE A 33 -0.54 -3.58 15.16
CA PHE A 33 -1.07 -4.77 15.83
C PHE A 33 -1.29 -5.87 14.80
N PRO A 34 -1.07 -7.15 15.16
CA PRO A 34 -1.38 -8.26 14.26
C PRO A 34 -2.83 -8.21 13.79
N THR A 35 -3.07 -8.39 12.49
CA THR A 35 -4.44 -8.38 11.95
C THR A 35 -5.32 -9.48 12.56
N SER A 36 -4.72 -10.57 13.05
CA SER A 36 -5.43 -11.65 13.75
C SER A 36 -6.20 -11.21 15.00
N PHE A 37 -5.81 -10.10 15.62
CA PHE A 37 -6.49 -9.53 16.79
C PHE A 37 -7.57 -8.51 16.43
N MET A 38 -7.73 -8.20 15.15
CA MET A 38 -8.71 -7.21 14.67
C MET A 38 -10.05 -7.88 14.31
N PRO A 39 -11.17 -7.15 14.31
CA PRO A 39 -12.46 -7.67 13.85
C PRO A 39 -12.40 -8.17 12.39
N GLU A 40 -13.23 -9.15 12.03
CA GLU A 40 -13.23 -9.76 10.68
C GLU A 40 -13.34 -8.74 9.54
N PHE A 41 -14.11 -7.67 9.74
CA PHE A 41 -14.25 -6.60 8.77
C PHE A 41 -12.91 -5.92 8.48
N ILE A 42 -12.15 -5.60 9.53
CA ILE A 42 -10.84 -4.95 9.41
C ILE A 42 -9.81 -5.92 8.82
N GLN A 43 -9.87 -7.22 9.14
CA GLN A 43 -9.02 -8.25 8.53
C GLN A 43 -9.22 -8.39 7.02
N LYS A 44 -10.44 -8.17 6.52
CA LYS A 44 -10.69 -8.15 5.07
C LYS A 44 -10.17 -6.86 4.45
N LEU A 45 -10.36 -5.73 5.12
CA LEU A 45 -9.93 -4.42 4.65
C LEU A 45 -8.40 -4.28 4.63
N SER A 46 -7.70 -4.90 5.57
CA SER A 46 -6.24 -4.90 5.64
C SER A 46 -5.60 -5.47 4.39
N LYS A 47 -6.21 -6.48 3.76
CA LYS A 47 -5.76 -7.09 2.50
C LYS A 47 -5.75 -6.14 1.30
N LEU A 48 -6.43 -5.00 1.39
CA LEU A 48 -6.38 -3.95 0.36
C LEU A 48 -5.15 -3.05 0.52
N THR A 49 -4.45 -3.14 1.64
CA THR A 49 -3.29 -2.29 1.95
C THR A 49 -1.99 -2.95 1.51
N ILE A 50 -1.05 -2.14 1.02
CA ILE A 50 0.33 -2.59 0.75
C ILE A 50 1.02 -3.05 2.04
N VAL A 51 0.61 -2.51 3.18
CA VAL A 51 1.19 -2.79 4.50
C VAL A 51 0.96 -4.25 4.89
N TYR A 52 -0.26 -4.75 4.73
CA TYR A 52 -0.60 -6.15 5.03
C TYR A 52 0.27 -7.14 4.24
N TRP A 53 0.33 -6.98 2.92
CA TRP A 53 1.11 -7.88 2.07
C TRP A 53 2.61 -7.79 2.33
N SER A 54 3.10 -6.61 2.74
CA SER A 54 4.50 -6.43 3.13
C SER A 54 4.81 -7.20 4.42
N LEU A 55 3.98 -7.07 5.45
CA LEU A 55 4.15 -7.80 6.72
C LEU A 55 4.04 -9.30 6.54
N GLU A 56 3.06 -9.75 5.76
CA GLU A 56 2.89 -11.17 5.43
C GLU A 56 4.14 -11.72 4.72
N GLY A 57 4.71 -10.96 3.79
CA GLY A 57 5.98 -11.29 3.15
C GLY A 57 7.14 -11.39 4.13
N PHE A 58 7.28 -10.41 5.03
CA PHE A 58 8.33 -10.43 6.06
C PHE A 58 8.19 -11.63 7.01
N ILE A 59 6.98 -11.95 7.46
CA ILE A 59 6.74 -13.09 8.34
C ILE A 59 7.11 -14.40 7.63
N LYS A 60 6.73 -14.57 6.36
CA LYS A 60 7.07 -15.78 5.58
C LYS A 60 8.57 -15.97 5.40
N VAL A 61 9.30 -14.88 5.13
CA VAL A 61 10.76 -14.94 4.93
C VAL A 61 11.51 -15.11 6.24
N LEU A 62 11.17 -14.32 7.26
CA LEU A 62 11.93 -14.25 8.51
C LEU A 62 11.58 -15.38 9.48
N TRP A 63 10.33 -15.84 9.49
CA TRP A 63 9.85 -16.81 10.49
C TRP A 63 9.49 -18.17 9.88
N ALA A 64 8.93 -18.21 8.67
CA ALA A 64 8.45 -19.47 8.09
C ALA A 64 9.49 -20.25 7.26
N ASN A 65 10.70 -19.71 7.07
CA ASN A 65 11.74 -20.28 6.17
C ASN A 65 11.18 -20.67 4.79
N CYS A 66 10.21 -19.89 4.28
CA CYS A 66 9.55 -20.18 3.03
C CYS A 66 10.52 -20.15 1.84
N THR A 67 10.24 -21.00 0.86
CA THR A 67 11.01 -21.03 -0.39
C THR A 67 10.63 -19.83 -1.26
N THR A 68 11.50 -19.38 -2.15
CA THR A 68 11.24 -18.26 -3.08
C THR A 68 9.96 -18.44 -3.91
N LEU A 69 9.60 -19.67 -4.24
CA LEU A 69 8.36 -20.02 -4.94
C LEU A 69 7.09 -19.73 -4.13
N GLU A 70 7.14 -19.88 -2.80
CA GLU A 70 5.99 -19.64 -1.91
C GLU A 70 5.80 -18.14 -1.63
N LEU A 71 6.86 -17.35 -1.82
CA LEU A 71 6.83 -15.89 -1.70
C LEU A 71 6.31 -15.22 -2.98
N LEU A 72 6.41 -15.90 -4.12
CA LEU A 72 6.03 -15.39 -5.44
C LEU A 72 4.62 -14.78 -5.48
N PRO A 73 3.57 -15.39 -4.90
CA PRO A 73 2.22 -14.83 -4.90
C PRO A 73 2.15 -13.50 -4.14
N THR A 74 2.79 -13.39 -2.97
CA THR A 74 2.82 -12.16 -2.18
C THR A 74 3.54 -11.04 -2.96
N LEU A 75 4.66 -11.35 -3.60
CA LEU A 75 5.39 -10.40 -4.44
C LEU A 75 4.59 -10.00 -5.68
N ALA A 76 3.90 -10.93 -6.32
CA ALA A 76 3.05 -10.66 -7.47
C ALA A 76 1.91 -9.70 -7.12
N ILE A 77 1.31 -9.84 -5.94
CA ILE A 77 0.27 -8.91 -5.47
C ILE A 77 0.84 -7.53 -5.21
N LEU A 78 1.98 -7.41 -4.53
CA LEU A 78 2.65 -6.12 -4.31
C LEU A 78 3.04 -5.46 -5.64
N ALA A 79 3.57 -6.23 -6.59
CA ALA A 79 3.89 -5.76 -7.93
C ALA A 79 2.64 -5.32 -8.69
N GLY A 80 1.55 -6.09 -8.59
CA GLY A 80 0.25 -5.73 -9.17
C GLY A 80 -0.29 -4.41 -8.62
N ILE A 81 -0.24 -4.21 -7.29
CA ILE A 81 -0.62 -2.94 -6.67
C ILE A 81 0.28 -1.81 -7.17
N ALA A 82 1.59 -2.02 -7.27
CA ALA A 82 2.53 -1.02 -7.77
C ALA A 82 2.19 -0.62 -9.21
N VAL A 83 1.94 -1.58 -10.10
CA VAL A 83 1.56 -1.34 -11.49
C VAL A 83 0.24 -0.58 -11.57
N VAL A 84 -0.78 -0.98 -10.81
CA VAL A 84 -2.09 -0.32 -10.82
C VAL A 84 -1.98 1.13 -10.34
N VAL A 85 -1.31 1.36 -9.21
CA VAL A 85 -1.14 2.71 -8.65
C VAL A 85 -0.33 3.59 -9.59
N ASN A 86 0.71 3.04 -10.21
CA ASN A 86 1.56 3.79 -11.14
C ASN A 86 0.82 4.11 -12.45
N ALA A 87 0.13 3.12 -13.04
CA ALA A 87 -0.70 3.31 -14.23
C ALA A 87 -1.80 4.36 -13.98
N PHE A 88 -2.47 4.29 -12.82
CA PHE A 88 -3.47 5.29 -12.44
C PHE A 88 -2.87 6.68 -12.24
N SER A 89 -1.67 6.75 -11.63
CA SER A 89 -0.92 8.00 -11.49
C SER A 89 -0.58 8.61 -12.85
N ILE A 90 -0.08 7.83 -13.80
CA ILE A 90 0.27 8.28 -15.15
C ILE A 90 -0.97 8.75 -15.90
N TRP A 91 -2.04 7.96 -15.88
CA TRP A 91 -3.31 8.33 -16.51
C TRP A 91 -3.84 9.66 -15.97
N ARG A 92 -3.82 9.85 -14.65
CA ARG A 92 -4.27 11.09 -14.02
C ARG A 92 -3.38 12.29 -14.32
N PHE A 93 -2.08 12.06 -14.51
CA PHE A 93 -1.11 13.08 -14.92
C PHE A 93 -1.35 13.53 -16.37
N ASN A 94 -1.73 12.61 -17.24
CA ASN A 94 -2.02 12.90 -18.65
C ASN A 94 -3.36 13.66 -18.85
N HIS A 95 -4.30 13.53 -17.91
CA HIS A 95 -5.61 14.17 -17.96
C HIS A 95 -5.79 15.37 -17.03
N GLY A 96 -4.78 15.73 -16.24
CA GLY A 96 -4.89 16.80 -15.23
C GLY A 96 -3.79 17.83 -15.34
N GLN A 97 -4.11 19.09 -15.04
CA GLN A 97 -3.11 20.13 -14.86
C GLN A 97 -2.26 19.83 -13.62
N ILE A 98 -0.95 19.86 -13.79
CA ILE A 98 0.03 19.60 -12.76
C ILE A 98 0.49 20.98 -12.30
N PHE A 99 0.01 21.41 -11.12
CA PHE A 99 0.38 22.64 -10.39
C PHE A 99 0.76 23.88 -11.23
N GLU A 100 -0.02 24.96 -11.11
CA GLU A 100 0.52 26.33 -11.25
C GLU A 100 1.41 26.69 -10.05
#